data_AF-A0A7J7KP89-F1
#
_entry.id   AF-A0A7J7KP89-F1
#
_cell.length_a   1.000
_cell.length_b   1.000
_cell.length_c   1.000
_cell.angle_alpha   90.00
_cell.angle_beta   90.00
_cell.angle_gamma   90.00
#
_symmetry.space_group_name_H-M   'P 1'
#
loop_
_entity.id
_entity.type
_entity.pdbx_description
1 polymer ?
#
loop_
_entity_poly.entity_id
_entity_poly.type
_entity_poly.pdbx_seq_one_letter_code
_entity_poly.pdbx_strand_id
1 'polypeptide(L)'
;MALPYVCLLIVMLFFIYAIIAMQIFGNIKLGKVPDSAINRHNNFQNIFKSLILLFRCCTGEAWQLIMLACLGDQDCEEGSLLPNGECGSNFAYIYFTSFVFLSSFLMLNLFVAVIMDNFDYLTRDASILGPHHLDEFIRGWQSTTRCYVSYSLH
;
A
#
# COMPACT_ATOMS: atom_id res chain seq x y z
N MET A 1 -8.73 11.01 9.92
CA MET A 1 -8.17 10.16 11.00
C MET A 1 -8.02 8.67 10.62
N ALA A 2 -8.67 8.19 9.56
CA ALA A 2 -8.59 6.78 9.13
C ALA A 2 -7.39 6.46 8.21
N LEU A 3 -6.83 7.48 7.54
CA LEU A 3 -5.74 7.36 6.57
C LEU A 3 -4.52 6.53 7.04
N PRO A 4 -3.93 6.74 8.25
CA PRO A 4 -2.73 6.00 8.65
C PRO A 4 -2.98 4.49 8.79
N TYR A 5 -4.17 4.08 9.22
CA TYR A 5 -4.52 2.67 9.34
C TYR A 5 -4.64 2.00 7.97
N VAL A 6 -5.26 2.68 7.00
CA VAL A 6 -5.37 2.16 5.62
C VAL A 6 -3.99 2.01 4.99
N CYS A 7 -3.10 2.99 5.17
CA CYS A 7 -1.72 2.91 4.71
C CYS A 7 -0.96 1.74 5.36
N LEU A 8 -1.12 1.53 6.66
CA LEU A 8 -0.50 0.40 7.37
C LEU A 8 -0.97 -0.95 6.81
N LEU A 9 -2.27 -1.09 6.52
CA LEU A 9 -2.82 -2.32 5.92
C LEU A 9 -2.24 -2.59 4.52
N ILE A 10 -2.05 -1.56 3.69
CA ILE A 10 -1.43 -1.70 2.37
C ILE A 10 0.02 -2.19 2.51
N VAL A 11 0.82 -1.55 3.37
CA VAL A 11 2.22 -1.93 3.58
C VAL A 11 2.32 -3.36 4.13
N MET A 12 1.44 -3.72 5.07
CA MET A 12 1.40 -5.07 5.64
C MET A 12 1.04 -6.12 4.58
N LEU A 13 0.05 -5.84 3.71
CA LEU A 13 -0.34 -6.72 2.61
C LEU A 13 0.86 -6.97 1.68
N PHE A 14 1.54 -5.90 1.26
CA PHE A 14 2.72 -5.98 0.39
C PHE A 14 3.83 -6.80 1.03
N PHE A 15 4.08 -6.61 2.32
CA PHE A 15 5.11 -7.34 3.05
C PHE A 15 4.82 -8.85 3.10
N ILE A 16 3.60 -9.24 3.47
CA ILE A 16 3.19 -10.65 3.53
C ILE A 16 3.32 -11.31 2.15
N TYR A 17 2.79 -10.64 1.11
CA TYR A 17 2.86 -11.16 -0.25
C TYR A 17 4.30 -11.25 -0.78
N ALA A 18 5.17 -10.28 -0.45
CA ALA A 18 6.58 -10.29 -0.86
C ALA A 18 7.35 -11.48 -0.26
N ILE A 19 7.11 -11.78 1.03
CA ILE A 19 7.73 -12.94 1.68
C ILE A 19 7.24 -14.24 1.03
N ILE A 20 5.93 -14.39 0.82
CA ILE A 20 5.36 -15.58 0.19
C ILE A 20 5.94 -15.78 -1.22
N ALA A 21 5.98 -14.72 -2.04
CA ALA A 21 6.54 -14.82 -3.39
C ALA A 21 8.03 -15.16 -3.40
N MET A 22 8.82 -14.62 -2.47
CA MET A 22 10.23 -14.96 -2.37
C MET A 22 10.43 -16.45 -2.05
N GLN A 23 9.58 -17.03 -1.20
CA GLN A 23 9.67 -18.46 -0.88
C GLN A 23 9.27 -19.36 -2.05
N ILE A 24 8.26 -18.98 -2.83
CA ILE A 24 7.71 -19.83 -3.90
C ILE A 24 8.42 -19.61 -5.24
N PHE A 25 8.72 -18.35 -5.58
CA PHE A 25 9.20 -17.91 -6.90
C PHE A 25 10.65 -17.40 -6.88
N GLY A 26 11.31 -17.39 -5.72
CA GLY A 26 12.67 -16.83 -5.58
C GLY A 26 13.75 -17.57 -6.36
N ASN A 27 13.55 -18.86 -6.69
CA ASN A 27 14.54 -19.70 -7.37
C ASN A 27 14.35 -19.78 -8.90
N ILE A 28 13.40 -19.02 -9.48
CA ILE A 28 13.15 -19.03 -10.92
C ILE A 28 14.35 -18.43 -11.67
N LYS A 29 14.84 -19.14 -12.70
CA LYS A 29 15.95 -18.69 -13.54
C LYS A 29 15.62 -17.40 -14.29
N LEU A 30 16.55 -16.46 -14.24
CA LEU A 30 16.38 -15.15 -14.85
C LEU A 30 16.85 -15.16 -16.31
N GLY A 31 16.09 -14.50 -17.20
CA GLY A 31 16.57 -14.18 -18.56
C GLY A 31 16.60 -15.35 -19.56
N LYS A 32 15.74 -16.37 -19.39
CA LYS A 32 15.59 -17.50 -20.34
C LYS A 32 15.25 -17.04 -21.77
N VAL A 33 14.45 -15.97 -21.88
CA VAL A 33 13.98 -15.42 -23.16
C VAL A 33 14.25 -13.91 -23.17
N PRO A 34 14.72 -13.32 -24.29
CA PRO A 34 14.72 -11.87 -24.48
C PRO A 34 13.32 -11.31 -24.17
N ASP A 35 13.24 -10.26 -23.36
CA ASP A 35 11.99 -9.64 -22.90
C ASP A 35 11.07 -10.50 -22.00
N SER A 36 11.62 -11.49 -21.30
CA SER A 36 10.88 -12.15 -20.22
C SER A 36 10.41 -11.15 -19.15
N ALA A 37 9.17 -11.32 -18.68
CA ALA A 37 8.62 -10.55 -17.57
C ALA A 37 9.46 -10.71 -16.29
N ILE A 38 10.12 -11.86 -16.13
CA ILE A 38 11.06 -12.16 -15.05
C ILE A 38 12.51 -12.03 -15.56
N ASN A 39 13.24 -11.05 -15.01
CA ASN A 39 14.61 -10.72 -15.40
C ASN A 39 15.43 -10.22 -14.20
N ARG A 40 16.68 -9.81 -14.40
CA ARG A 40 17.59 -9.35 -13.32
C ARG A 40 17.05 -8.19 -12.46
N HIS A 41 16.19 -7.36 -13.03
CA HIS A 41 15.56 -6.22 -12.38
C HIS A 41 14.16 -6.56 -11.85
N ASN A 42 13.42 -7.42 -12.55
CA ASN A 42 12.09 -7.89 -12.18
C ASN A 42 12.14 -9.35 -11.72
N ASN A 43 12.38 -9.60 -10.43
CA ASN A 43 12.38 -10.96 -9.88
C ASN A 43 12.03 -11.00 -8.39
N PHE A 44 11.89 -12.21 -7.87
CA PHE A 44 11.53 -12.51 -6.49
C PHE A 44 12.69 -13.03 -5.63
N GLN A 45 13.95 -12.88 -6.07
CA GLN A 45 15.12 -13.40 -5.33
C GLN A 45 15.35 -12.66 -4.00
N ASN A 46 14.99 -11.38 -3.94
CA ASN A 46 15.18 -10.53 -2.77
C ASN A 46 13.87 -9.85 -2.41
N ILE A 47 13.60 -9.68 -1.12
CA ILE A 47 12.39 -9.01 -0.62
C ILE A 47 12.16 -7.64 -1.25
N PHE A 48 13.21 -6.82 -1.44
CA PHE A 48 13.08 -5.49 -2.02
C PHE A 48 12.70 -5.53 -3.50
N LYS A 49 13.26 -6.48 -4.26
CA LYS A 49 12.88 -6.69 -5.66
C LYS A 49 11.45 -7.23 -5.77
N SER A 50 11.07 -8.16 -4.89
CA SER A 50 9.69 -8.64 -4.76
C SER A 50 8.72 -7.51 -4.48
N LEU A 51 9.05 -6.59 -3.57
CA LEU A 51 8.21 -5.42 -3.25
C LEU A 51 8.04 -4.49 -4.45
N ILE A 52 9.12 -4.18 -5.19
CA ILE A 52 9.04 -3.35 -6.41
C ILE A 52 8.21 -4.04 -7.48
N LEU A 53 8.39 -5.34 -7.67
CA LEU A 53 7.64 -6.10 -8.66
C LEU A 53 6.16 -6.19 -8.30
N LEU A 54 5.83 -6.40 -7.01
CA LEU A 54 4.45 -6.34 -6.52
C LEU A 54 3.84 -4.93 -6.63
N PHE A 55 4.63 -3.88 -6.44
CA PHE A 55 4.19 -2.51 -6.70
C PHE A 55 3.80 -2.32 -8.16
N ARG A 56 4.61 -2.82 -9.10
CA ARG A 56 4.26 -2.85 -10.52
C ARG A 56 3.00 -3.66 -10.80
N CYS A 57 2.78 -4.79 -10.11
CA CYS A 57 1.52 -5.53 -10.23
C CYS A 57 0.31 -4.73 -9.71
N CYS A 58 0.49 -3.97 -8.62
CA CYS A 58 -0.56 -3.14 -8.03
C CYS A 58 -0.98 -1.97 -8.93
N THR A 59 -0.05 -1.41 -9.72
CA THR A 59 -0.40 -0.41 -10.74
C THR A 59 -1.11 -1.01 -11.95
N GLY A 60 -1.21 -2.34 -12.02
CA GLY A 60 -1.85 -3.06 -13.13
C GLY A 60 -0.94 -3.28 -14.34
N GLU A 61 0.35 -2.96 -14.25
CA GLU A 61 1.27 -3.09 -15.37
C GLU A 61 1.73 -4.53 -15.57
N ALA A 62 1.28 -5.14 -16.67
CA ALA A 62 1.78 -6.44 -17.16
C ALA A 62 1.78 -7.57 -16.11
N TRP A 63 0.95 -7.47 -15.08
CA TRP A 63 0.90 -8.43 -13.97
C TRP A 63 0.51 -9.83 -14.45
N GLN A 64 -0.27 -9.93 -15.54
CA GLN A 64 -0.64 -11.19 -16.17
C GLN A 64 0.59 -11.88 -16.78
N LEU A 65 1.49 -11.11 -17.42
CA LEU A 65 2.72 -11.67 -17.99
C LEU A 65 3.67 -12.15 -16.90
N ILE A 66 3.75 -11.41 -15.80
CA ILE A 66 4.52 -11.81 -14.61
C ILE A 66 3.94 -13.11 -14.03
N MET A 67 2.62 -13.22 -13.90
CA MET A 67 1.95 -14.43 -13.43
C MET A 67 2.25 -15.63 -14.34
N LEU A 68 2.14 -15.46 -15.66
CA LEU A 68 2.45 -16.52 -16.63
C LEU A 68 3.91 -16.97 -16.54
N ALA A 69 4.84 -16.04 -16.31
CA ALA A 69 6.26 -16.34 -16.13
C ALA A 69 6.58 -17.01 -14.77
N CYS A 70 5.62 -17.10 -13.85
CA CYS A 70 5.76 -17.77 -12.56
C CYS A 70 4.98 -19.10 -12.47
N LEU A 71 4.37 -19.55 -13.57
CA LEU A 71 3.68 -20.85 -13.63
C LEU A 71 4.66 -22.01 -13.46
N GLY A 72 4.16 -23.25 -13.38
CA GLY A 72 5.04 -24.42 -13.32
C GLY A 72 5.94 -24.56 -14.56
N ASP A 73 6.85 -25.54 -14.49
CA ASP A 73 7.75 -25.91 -15.59
C ASP A 73 8.74 -24.78 -15.99
N GLN A 74 9.09 -23.90 -15.06
CA GLN A 74 10.17 -22.94 -15.27
C GLN A 74 11.51 -23.54 -14.86
N ASP A 75 12.57 -23.11 -15.55
CA ASP A 75 13.92 -23.51 -15.20
C ASP A 75 14.30 -22.89 -13.84
N CYS A 76 14.91 -23.68 -12.97
CA CYS A 76 15.50 -23.16 -11.74
C CYS A 76 16.88 -22.54 -11.99
N GLU A 77 17.26 -21.59 -11.14
CA GLU A 77 18.62 -21.05 -11.10
C GLU A 77 19.65 -22.14 -10.76
N GLU A 78 20.85 -22.05 -11.33
CA GLU A 78 21.93 -23.01 -11.12
C GLU A 78 22.38 -22.99 -9.66
N GLY A 79 22.23 -24.13 -8.97
CA GLY A 79 22.48 -24.24 -7.52
C GLY A 79 21.22 -24.28 -6.65
N SER A 80 20.02 -24.27 -7.24
CA SER A 80 18.80 -24.51 -6.46
C SER A 80 18.82 -25.92 -5.85
N LEU A 81 18.49 -26.02 -4.56
CA LEU A 81 18.41 -27.31 -3.83
C LEU A 81 17.08 -28.04 -4.07
N LEU A 82 16.28 -27.62 -5.06
CA LEU A 82 14.98 -28.23 -5.30
C LEU A 82 15.15 -29.63 -5.92
N PRO A 83 14.51 -30.67 -5.36
CA PRO A 83 14.73 -32.06 -5.75
C PRO A 83 14.34 -32.39 -7.19
N ASN A 84 13.50 -31.58 -7.83
CA ASN A 84 12.97 -31.85 -9.17
C ASN A 84 13.55 -30.93 -10.25
N GLY A 85 14.33 -29.91 -9.90
CA GLY A 85 14.81 -28.89 -10.86
C GLY A 85 13.71 -28.06 -11.55
N GLU A 86 12.45 -28.31 -11.22
CA GLU A 86 11.28 -27.55 -11.68
C GLU A 86 11.00 -26.40 -10.71
N CYS A 87 10.98 -25.18 -11.26
CA CYS A 87 10.64 -23.97 -10.54
C CYS A 87 9.32 -23.38 -11.04
N GLY A 88 8.74 -22.53 -10.20
CA GLY A 88 7.41 -21.98 -10.43
C GLY A 88 6.29 -22.94 -10.03
N SER A 89 5.07 -22.44 -9.99
CA SER A 89 3.93 -23.20 -9.49
C SER A 89 2.62 -22.72 -10.08
N ASN A 90 1.69 -23.65 -10.34
CA ASN A 90 0.31 -23.31 -10.72
C ASN A 90 -0.44 -22.53 -9.63
N PHE A 91 0.09 -22.52 -8.40
CA PHE A 91 -0.39 -21.62 -7.33
C PHE A 91 -0.26 -20.13 -7.70
N ALA A 92 0.60 -19.77 -8.67
CA ALA A 92 0.74 -18.41 -9.18
C ALA A 92 -0.59 -17.79 -9.62
N TYR A 93 -1.50 -18.57 -10.24
CA TYR A 93 -2.81 -18.05 -10.65
C TYR A 93 -3.59 -17.46 -9.49
N ILE A 94 -3.72 -18.22 -8.40
CA ILE A 94 -4.47 -17.81 -7.22
C ILE A 94 -3.74 -16.68 -6.51
N TYR A 95 -2.41 -16.78 -6.37
CA TYR A 95 -1.58 -15.78 -5.72
C TYR A 95 -1.67 -14.40 -6.38
N PHE A 96 -1.45 -14.30 -7.70
CA PHE A 96 -1.47 -13.00 -8.39
C PHE A 96 -2.89 -12.44 -8.50
N THR A 97 -3.88 -13.30 -8.77
CA THR A 97 -5.28 -12.86 -8.86
C THR A 97 -5.79 -12.33 -7.52
N SER A 98 -5.50 -13.04 -6.40
CA SER A 98 -5.87 -12.58 -5.06
C SER A 98 -5.14 -11.29 -4.69
N PHE A 99 -3.85 -11.18 -5.03
CA PHE A 99 -3.07 -9.97 -4.78
C PHE A 99 -3.64 -8.76 -5.51
N VAL A 100 -3.91 -8.88 -6.82
CA VAL A 100 -4.46 -7.77 -7.64
C VAL A 100 -5.84 -7.38 -7.13
N PHE A 101 -6.69 -8.34 -6.78
CA PHE A 101 -8.00 -8.05 -6.21
C PHE A 101 -7.91 -7.31 -4.87
N LEU A 102 -7.14 -7.84 -3.91
CA LEU A 102 -7.02 -7.24 -2.58
C LEU A 102 -6.32 -5.87 -2.62
N SER A 103 -5.26 -5.74 -3.43
CA SER A 103 -4.55 -4.46 -3.58
C SER A 103 -5.43 -3.41 -4.25
N SER A 104 -6.21 -3.76 -5.27
CA SER A 104 -7.17 -2.84 -5.90
C SER A 104 -8.25 -2.39 -4.92
N PHE A 105 -8.77 -3.31 -4.10
CA PHE A 105 -9.73 -2.98 -3.04
C PHE A 105 -9.13 -2.01 -2.01
N LEU A 106 -7.91 -2.26 -1.53
CA LEU A 106 -7.25 -1.36 -0.58
C LEU A 106 -6.89 0.00 -1.19
N MET A 107 -6.46 0.04 -2.46
CA MET A 107 -6.18 1.30 -3.18
C MET A 107 -7.44 2.13 -3.37
N LEU A 108 -8.58 1.48 -3.65
CA LEU A 108 -9.88 2.15 -3.68
C LEU A 108 -10.24 2.72 -2.29
N ASN A 109 -10.05 1.94 -1.22
CA ASN A 109 -10.30 2.42 0.14
C ASN A 109 -9.38 3.58 0.53
N LEU A 110 -8.13 3.59 0.05
CA LEU A 110 -7.22 4.73 0.21
C LEU A 110 -7.76 5.97 -0.50
N PHE A 111 -8.20 5.84 -1.76
CA PHE A 111 -8.79 6.94 -2.52
C PHE A 111 -10.04 7.50 -1.83
N VAL A 112 -10.93 6.63 -1.34
CA VAL A 112 -12.10 7.03 -0.56
C VAL A 112 -11.70 7.76 0.72
N ALA A 113 -10.72 7.25 1.47
CA ALA A 113 -10.23 7.89 2.69
C ALA A 113 -9.66 9.29 2.41
N VAL A 114 -8.89 9.44 1.33
CA VAL A 114 -8.33 10.73 0.92
C VAL A 114 -9.44 11.71 0.52
N ILE A 115 -10.43 11.27 -0.25
CA ILE A 115 -11.56 12.15 -0.64
C ILE A 115 -12.38 12.55 0.58
N MET A 116 -12.64 11.64 1.52
CA MET A 116 -13.36 11.95 2.76
C MET A 116 -12.62 13.00 3.58
N ASP A 117 -11.31 12.83 3.78
CA ASP A 117 -10.50 13.81 4.52
C ASP A 117 -10.49 15.17 3.79
N ASN A 118 -10.47 15.20 2.44
CA ASN A 118 -10.57 16.44 1.66
C ASN A 118 -11.95 17.08 1.74
N PHE A 119 -13.02 16.29 1.66
CA PHE A 119 -14.39 16.78 1.75
C PHE A 119 -14.68 17.35 3.14
N ASP A 120 -14.28 16.65 4.20
CA ASP A 120 -14.40 17.13 5.58
C ASP A 120 -13.62 18.44 5.79
N TYR A 121 -12.45 18.60 5.17
CA TYR A 121 -11.68 19.84 5.19
C TYR A 121 -12.47 21.00 4.57
N LEU A 122 -13.01 20.82 3.35
CA LEU A 122 -13.80 21.86 2.67
C LEU A 122 -15.09 22.22 3.42
N THR A 123 -15.75 21.22 4.00
CA THR A 123 -17.02 21.44 4.73
C THR A 123 -16.80 22.21 6.04
N ARG A 124 -15.61 22.09 6.66
CA ARG A 124 -15.22 22.89 7.82
C ARG A 124 -14.96 24.35 7.46
N ASP A 125 -14.26 24.61 6.36
CA ASP A 125 -13.99 25.99 5.90
C ASP A 125 -15.25 26.71 5.39
N ALA A 126 -16.24 25.97 4.87
CA ALA A 126 -17.53 26.52 4.43
C ALA A 126 -18.55 26.73 5.57
N SER A 127 -18.27 26.21 6.78
CA SER A 127 -19.18 26.35 7.92
C SER A 127 -19.15 27.78 8.49
N ILE A 128 -20.32 28.42 8.54
CA ILE A 128 -20.53 29.84 8.95
C ILE A 128 -20.05 30.14 10.39
N LEU A 129 -19.90 29.13 11.26
CA LEU A 129 -19.16 29.23 12.52
C LEU A 129 -17.87 28.40 12.44
N GLY A 130 -16.89 28.90 11.69
CA GLY A 130 -15.54 28.33 11.68
C GLY A 130 -14.83 28.48 13.05
N PRO A 131 -13.77 27.69 13.31
CA PRO A 131 -13.00 27.73 14.56
C PRO A 131 -12.44 29.12 14.88
N HIS A 132 -12.25 29.99 13.89
CA HIS A 132 -11.86 31.38 14.08
C HIS A 132 -12.91 32.21 14.86
N HIS A 133 -14.21 32.01 14.62
CA HIS A 133 -15.26 32.68 15.38
C HIS A 133 -15.35 32.17 16.82
N LEU A 134 -15.03 30.89 17.03
CA LEU A 134 -14.97 30.30 18.36
C LEU A 134 -13.76 30.82 19.15
N ASP A 135 -12.61 30.99 18.49
CA ASP A 135 -11.41 31.59 19.07
C ASP A 135 -11.62 33.08 19.41
N GLU A 136 -12.29 33.84 18.56
CA GLU A 136 -12.70 35.22 18.89
C GLU A 136 -13.63 35.26 20.11
N PHE A 137 -14.61 34.36 20.18
CA PHE A 137 -15.49 34.24 21.33
C PHE A 137 -14.74 33.88 22.61
N ILE A 138 -13.83 32.90 22.57
CA ILE A 138 -13.02 32.48 23.72
C ILE A 138 -12.10 33.61 24.18
N ARG A 139 -11.48 34.35 23.25
CA ARG A 139 -10.64 35.51 23.58
C ARG A 139 -11.44 36.63 24.23
N GLY A 140 -12.63 36.95 23.70
CA GLY A 140 -13.53 37.95 24.28
C GLY A 140 -14.08 37.54 25.66
N TRP A 141 -14.35 36.25 25.85
CA TRP A 141 -14.72 35.71 27.15
C TRP A 141 -13.57 35.84 28.15
N GLN A 142 -12.35 35.42 27.78
CA GLN A 142 -11.17 35.51 28.64
C GLN A 142 -10.85 36.94 29.08
N SER A 143 -10.98 37.94 28.21
CA SER A 143 -10.76 39.34 28.58
C SER A 143 -11.81 39.82 29.59
N THR A 144 -13.08 39.49 29.36
CA THR A 144 -14.19 39.92 30.22
C THR A 144 -14.11 39.27 31.60
N THR A 145 -13.85 37.96 31.67
CA THR A 145 -13.67 37.25 32.95
C THR A 145 -12.47 37.78 33.72
N ARG A 146 -11.35 38.11 33.04
CA ARG A 146 -10.16 38.68 33.68
C ARG A 146 -10.45 40.07 34.28
N CYS A 147 -11.22 40.91 33.59
CA CYS A 147 -11.65 42.21 34.12
C CYS A 147 -12.61 42.05 35.31
N TYR A 148 -13.58 41.12 35.25
CA TYR A 148 -14.55 40.90 36.33
C TYR A 148 -13.88 40.42 37.62
N VAL A 149 -12.93 39.47 37.52
CA VAL A 149 -12.16 38.97 38.67
C VAL A 149 -11.26 40.07 39.25
N SER A 150 -10.67 40.94 38.41
CA SER A 150 -9.90 42.08 38.90
C SER A 150 -10.76 43.12 39.63
N TYR A 151 -12.04 43.27 39.27
CA TYR A 151 -12.96 44.21 39.90
C TYR A 151 -13.57 43.67 41.20
N SER A 152 -13.63 42.34 41.40
CA SER A 152 -14.14 41.72 42.63
C SER A 152 -13.10 41.55 43.75
N LEU A 153 -11.83 41.89 43.47
CA LEU A 153 -10.70 41.83 44.41
C LEU A 153 -10.35 43.21 45.01
N HIS A 154 -11.12 44.24 44.68
CA HIS A 154 -11.15 45.55 45.34
C HIS A 154 -12.55 45.81 45.89
#